data_AF-J9DZ08-F1
#
_entry.id   AF-J9DZ08-F1
#
_cell.length_a   1.000
_cell.length_b   1.000
_cell.length_c   1.000
_cell.angle_alpha   90.00
_cell.angle_beta   90.00
_cell.angle_gamma   90.00
#
_symmetry.space_group_name_H-M   'P 1'
#
loop_
_entity.id
_entity.type
_entity.pdbx_description
1 polymer ?
#
loop_
_entity_poly.entity_id
_entity_poly.type
_entity_poly.pdbx_seq_one_letter_code
_entity_poly.pdbx_strand_id
1 'polypeptide(L)' 'MGNIKDFRAIQCSEYDDTPLDGHYYKWLPYPGKNKCELTCKPDNANFYYKWADKVIDGTKCNHRTNDICVEGVCLASWM' A
#
# COMPACT_ATOMS: atom_id res chain seq x y z
N MET A 1 6.19 -21.53 5.64
CA MET A 1 7.35 -20.62 5.68
C MET A 1 6.82 -19.20 5.60
N GLY A 2 7.10 -18.40 6.64
CA GLY A 2 6.66 -17.02 6.91
C GLY A 2 5.57 -16.44 6.02
N ASN A 3 4.38 -16.25 6.58
CA ASN A 3 3.42 -15.26 6.06
C ASN A 3 4.10 -13.89 6.23
N ILE A 4 4.97 -13.50 5.28
CA ILE A 4 5.47 -12.13 5.20
C ILE A 4 4.21 -11.31 4.97
N LYS A 5 3.70 -10.70 6.05
CA LYS A 5 2.61 -9.73 5.94
C LYS A 5 3.03 -8.73 4.88
N ASP A 6 2.18 -8.55 3.87
CA ASP A 6 2.41 -7.55 2.84
C ASP A 6 2.66 -6.20 3.52
N PHE A 7 3.85 -5.62 3.32
CA PHE A 7 4.26 -4.41 4.01
C PHE A 7 3.36 -3.22 3.65
N ARG A 8 2.76 -3.24 2.44
CA ARG A 8 1.73 -2.29 2.06
C ARG A 8 0.43 -2.49 2.84
N ALA A 9 0.05 -3.75 3.11
CA ALA A 9 -1.14 -4.05 3.91
C ALA A 9 -1.01 -3.50 5.33
N ILE A 10 0.18 -3.62 5.93
CA ILE A 10 0.46 -3.03 7.25
C ILE A 10 0.24 -1.51 7.21
N GLN A 11 0.85 -0.83 6.22
CA GLN A 11 0.67 0.62 6.06
C GLN A 11 -0.78 1.05 5.84
N CYS A 12 -1.57 0.27 5.09
CA CYS A 12 -2.99 0.54 4.94
C CYS A 12 -3.74 0.37 6.27
N SER A 13 -3.44 -0.69 7.04
CA SER A 13 -4.15 -0.97 8.30
C SER A 13 -3.91 0.05 9.41
N GLU A 14 -2.86 0.88 9.32
CA GLU A 14 -2.66 2.02 10.24
C GLU A 14 -3.82 3.05 10.17
N TYR A 15 -4.61 3.03 9.10
CA TYR A 15 -5.74 3.93 8.90
C TYR A 15 -7.10 3.29 9.22
N ASP A 16 -7.15 2.06 9.73
CA ASP A 16 -8.41 1.37 10.06
C ASP A 16 -9.21 2.13 11.15
N ASP A 17 -8.50 2.79 12.06
CA ASP A 17 -9.08 3.63 13.12
C ASP A 17 -9.21 5.11 12.72
N THR A 18 -8.98 5.44 11.45
CA THR A 18 -9.14 6.81 10.92
C THR A 18 -10.45 6.92 10.13
N PRO A 19 -11.40 7.78 10.54
CA PRO A 19 -12.66 7.94 9.82
C PRO A 19 -12.45 8.68 8.50
N LEU A 20 -13.01 8.15 7.42
CA LEU A 20 -13.15 8.82 6.13
C LEU A 20 -14.63 9.20 5.94
N ASP A 21 -14.90 10.51 5.87
CA ASP A 21 -16.27 11.05 5.79
C ASP A 21 -17.22 10.47 6.84
N GLY A 22 -16.72 10.33 8.08
CA GLY A 22 -17.49 9.82 9.23
C GLY A 22 -17.66 8.30 9.28
N HIS A 23 -17.05 7.55 8.35
CA HIS A 23 -17.12 6.10 8.29
C HIS A 23 -15.76 5.46 8.51
N TYR A 24 -15.75 4.32 9.21
CA TYR A 24 -14.56 3.49 9.41
C TYR A 24 -14.54 2.34 8.42
N TYR A 25 -13.35 2.01 7.94
CA TYR A 25 -13.12 0.97 6.95
C TYR A 25 -11.90 0.15 7.34
N LYS A 26 -11.88 -1.13 6.97
CA LYS A 26 -10.62 -1.88 6.95
C LYS A 26 -9.95 -1.71 5.60
N TRP A 27 -8.71 -1.30 5.61
CA TRP A 27 -7.99 -0.90 4.41
C TRP A 27 -7.11 -2.03 3.87
N LEU A 28 -7.37 -2.43 2.64
CA LEU A 28 -6.61 -3.42 1.89
C LEU A 28 -5.60 -2.74 0.96
N PRO A 29 -4.40 -3.34 0.75
CA PRO A 29 -3.38 -2.79 -0.13
C PRO A 29 -3.85 -2.72 -1.58
N TYR A 30 -3.59 -1.59 -2.26
CA TYR A 30 -3.82 -1.46 -3.70
C TYR A 30 -2.62 -0.78 -4.37
N PRO A 31 -1.91 -1.45 -5.30
CA PRO A 31 -0.73 -0.87 -5.95
C PRO A 31 -1.07 0.29 -6.91
N GLY A 32 -2.33 0.48 -7.29
CA GLY A 32 -2.72 1.62 -8.13
C GLY A 32 -2.02 1.69 -9.49
N LYS A 33 -2.04 2.87 -10.10
CA LYS A 33 -1.24 3.18 -11.28
C LYS A 33 0.20 3.52 -10.88
N ASN A 34 0.35 4.38 -9.88
CA ASN A 34 1.64 4.65 -9.25
C ASN A 34 1.86 3.66 -8.10
N LYS A 35 2.72 2.67 -8.37
CA LYS A 35 3.02 1.58 -7.45
C LYS A 35 3.71 2.02 -6.17
N CYS A 36 4.22 3.23 -6.08
CA CYS A 36 4.88 3.73 -4.88
C CYS A 36 4.07 4.77 -4.12
N GLU A 37 2.82 5.04 -4.51
CA GLU A 37 1.83 5.73 -3.68
C GLU A 37 1.15 4.76 -2.71
N LEU A 38 0.75 5.24 -1.54
CA LEU A 38 -0.07 4.47 -0.61
C LEU A 38 -1.54 4.62 -0.95
N THR A 39 -1.97 3.88 -1.99
CA THR A 39 -3.39 3.72 -2.30
C THR A 39 -3.93 2.48 -1.60
N CYS A 40 -5.10 2.61 -0.97
CA CYS A 40 -5.78 1.51 -0.30
C CYS A 40 -7.23 1.41 -0.77
N LYS A 41 -7.80 0.21 -0.66
CA LYS A 41 -9.19 -0.11 -0.98
C LYS A 41 -9.88 -0.59 0.31
N PRO A 42 -11.06 -0.07 0.68
CA PRO A 42 -11.84 -0.63 1.78
C PRO A 42 -12.30 -2.07 1.48
N ASP A 43 -12.37 -2.92 2.51
CA ASP A 43 -12.78 -4.31 2.39
C ASP A 43 -14.25 -4.49 1.96
N ASN A 44 -15.11 -3.54 2.33
CA ASN A 44 -16.56 -3.60 2.14
C ASN A 44 -17.10 -2.60 1.10
N ALA A 45 -16.24 -1.92 0.33
CA ALA A 45 -16.65 -0.95 -0.69
C ALA A 45 -15.75 -0.95 -1.93
N ASN A 46 -16.21 -0.29 -3.00
CA ASN A 46 -15.57 -0.31 -4.32
C ASN A 46 -15.01 1.06 -4.74
N PHE A 47 -14.29 1.72 -3.83
CA PHE A 47 -13.54 2.94 -4.13
C PHE A 47 -12.08 2.77 -3.71
N TYR A 48 -11.25 3.75 -4.05
CA TYR A 48 -9.84 3.79 -3.68
C TYR A 48 -9.53 5.13 -3.04
N TYR A 49 -8.66 5.12 -2.04
CA TYR A 49 -8.22 6.34 -1.38
C TYR A 49 -6.70 6.37 -1.26
N LYS A 50 -6.11 7.54 -1.51
CA LYS A 50 -4.66 7.76 -1.38
C LYS A 50 -4.38 8.34 -0.01
N TRP A 51 -3.84 7.51 0.88
CA TRP A 51 -3.48 7.90 2.25
C TRP A 51 -2.13 8.63 2.34
N ALA A 52 -1.20 8.34 1.42
CA ALA A 52 0.08 9.02 1.34
C ALA A 52 0.63 9.05 -0.09
N ASP A 53 1.42 10.08 -0.41
CA ASP A 53 2.11 10.22 -1.69
C ASP A 53 3.19 9.16 -1.91
N LYS A 54 3.75 8.62 -0.83
CA LYS A 54 4.79 7.58 -0.86
C LYS A 54 4.44 6.46 0.13
N VAL A 55 4.61 5.21 -0.29
CA VAL A 55 4.76 4.08 0.62
C VAL A 55 6.12 4.15 1.32
N ILE A 56 6.27 3.44 2.44
CA ILE A 56 7.55 3.31 3.14
C ILE A 56 8.56 2.62 2.21
N ASP A 57 9.79 3.13 2.19
CA ASP A 57 10.88 2.55 1.41
C ASP A 57 11.09 1.07 1.73
N GLY A 58 11.38 0.28 0.69
CA GLY A 58 11.44 -1.20 0.77
C GLY A 58 10.10 -1.89 0.53
N THR A 59 8.98 -1.17 0.45
CA THR A 59 7.69 -1.75 0.04
C THR A 59 7.78 -2.28 -1.39
N LYS A 60 7.35 -3.52 -1.62
CA LYS A 60 7.30 -4.06 -2.99
C LYS A 60 6.37 -3.23 -3.88
N CYS A 61 6.86 -2.85 -5.05
CA CYS A 61 6.06 -2.22 -6.11
C CYS A 61 5.60 -3.22 -7.18
N ASN A 62 6.14 -4.44 -7.18
CA ASN A 62 5.81 -5.46 -8.16
C ASN A 62 5.53 -6.80 -7.48
N HIS A 63 4.51 -7.51 -7.96
CA HIS A 63 4.14 -8.83 -7.46
C HIS A 63 5.02 -9.96 -8.03
N ARG A 64 5.63 -9.75 -9.20
CA ARG A 64 6.41 -10.78 -9.91
C ARG A 64 7.91 -10.67 -9.66
N THR A 65 8.42 -9.46 -9.47
CA THR A 65 9.83 -9.17 -9.22
C THR A 65 10.04 -8.76 -7.76
N ASN A 66 11.30 -8.56 -7.36
CA ASN A 66 11.63 -8.06 -6.03
C ASN A 66 11.76 -6.54 -6.00
N ASP A 67 11.26 -5.83 -7.01
CA ASP A 67 11.36 -4.38 -7.10
C ASP A 67 10.67 -3.71 -5.91
N ILE A 68 11.34 -2.69 -5.36
CA ILE A 68 10.93 -1.97 -4.16
C ILE A 68 10.77 -0.48 -4.44
N CYS A 69 9.95 0.17 -3.65
CA CYS A 69 9.86 1.62 -3.64
C CYS A 69 11.03 2.21 -2.84
N VAL A 70 11.68 3.21 -3.41
CA VAL A 70 12.67 4.07 -2.74
C VAL A 70 12.39 5.50 -3.18
N GLU A 71 12.13 6.38 -2.22
CA GLU A 71 11.80 7.79 -2.48
C GLU A 71 10.64 7.98 -3.49
N GLY A 72 9.66 7.08 -3.45
CA GLY A 72 8.48 7.14 -4.32
C GLY A 72 8.71 6.61 -5.75
N VAL A 73 9.89 6.04 -6.02
CA VAL A 73 10.23 5.43 -7.32
C VAL A 73 10.38 3.92 -7.15
N CYS A 74 9.81 3.16 -8.08
CA CYS A 74 9.95 1.71 -8.12
C CYS A 74 11.31 1.35 -8.74
N LEU A 75 12.23 0.87 -7.90
CA LEU A 75 13.58 0.47 -8.29
C LEU A 75 13.68 -1.06 -8.33
N ALA A 76 14.41 -1.58 -9.31
CA ALA A 76 14.74 -2.99 -9.35
C ALA A 76 15.67 -3.35 -8.18
N SER A 77 15.39 -4.47 -7.51
CA SER A 77 16.11 -4.89 -6.28
C SER A 77 17.60 -5.23 -6.48
N TRP A 78 18.15 -5.11 -7.69
CA TRP A 78 19.56 -5.34 -8.02
C TRP A 78 20.29 -4.08 -8.50
N MET A 79 19.59 -2.94 -8.55
CA MET A 79 20.22 -1.62 -8.66
C MET A 79 20.58 -1.10 -7.27
#